data_AF-A0A0G0L621-F1
#
_entry.id   AF-A0A0G0L621-F1
#
_cell.length_a   1.000
_cell.length_b   1.000
_cell.length_c   1.000
_cell.angle_alpha   90.00
_cell.angle_beta   90.00
_cell.angle_gamma   90.00
#
_symmetry.space_group_name_H-M   'P 1'
#
loop_
_entity.id
_entity.type
_entity.pdbx_description
1 polymer ?
#
loop_
_entity_poly.entity_id
_entity_poly.type
_entity_poly.pdbx_seq_one_letter_code
_entity_poly.pdbx_strand_id
1 'polypeptide(L)'
;MKKIIIAVLALTPIFAFAQNLDNIGQLIASIGGIVQIALPIVVGLALLAFFWGLVKFIFAQGNEEAKVEAKKIMLWGLVAMFVMVAVWGLVRFIGEALGVNQEENPIAVPTVPGL
;
A
#
# COMPACT_ATOMS: atom_id res chain seq x y z
N MET A 1 5.16 48.25 -30.46
CA MET A 1 5.48 47.74 -29.10
C MET A 1 4.24 47.48 -28.24
N LYS A 2 3.30 48.44 -28.05
CA LYS A 2 2.07 48.21 -27.24
C LYS A 2 1.17 47.06 -27.71
N LYS A 3 1.05 46.82 -29.03
CA LYS A 3 0.23 45.75 -29.60
C LYS A 3 0.77 44.33 -29.32
N ILE A 4 2.09 44.20 -29.15
CA ILE A 4 2.75 42.93 -28.85
C ILE A 4 2.55 42.57 -27.37
N ILE A 5 2.62 43.57 -26.48
CA ILE A 5 2.36 43.39 -25.04
C ILE A 5 0.90 42.94 -24.81
N ILE A 6 -0.06 43.53 -25.51
CA ILE A 6 -1.48 43.15 -25.39
C ILE A 6 -1.72 41.73 -25.93
N ALA A 7 -1.04 41.33 -27.01
CA ALA A 7 -1.14 39.97 -27.55
C ALA A 7 -0.55 38.92 -26.58
N VAL A 8 0.58 39.22 -25.94
CA VAL A 8 1.18 38.34 -24.92
C VAL A 8 0.30 38.27 -23.67
N LEU A 9 -0.26 39.40 -23.21
CA LEU A 9 -1.15 39.45 -22.05
C LEU A 9 -2.48 38.71 -22.29
N ALA A 10 -2.96 38.67 -23.54
CA ALA A 10 -4.15 37.93 -23.93
C ALA A 10 -3.91 36.41 -24.03
N LEU A 11 -2.65 35.98 -24.14
CA LEU A 11 -2.24 34.57 -24.19
C LEU A 11 -1.86 34.01 -22.81
N THR A 12 -1.65 34.84 -21.79
CA THR A 12 -1.39 34.38 -20.42
C THR A 12 -2.49 33.50 -19.80
N PRO A 13 -3.80 33.67 -20.09
CA PRO A 13 -4.83 32.80 -19.51
C PRO A 13 -4.72 31.36 -20.01
N ILE A 14 -4.21 31.15 -21.24
CA ILE A 14 -4.12 29.82 -21.86
C ILE A 14 -3.12 28.94 -21.11
N PHE A 15 -2.05 29.53 -20.57
CA PHE A 15 -1.09 28.81 -19.72
C PHE A 15 -1.63 28.53 -18.31
N ALA A 16 -2.49 29.40 -17.77
CA ALA A 16 -3.19 29.16 -16.50
C ALA A 16 -4.20 28.00 -16.60
N PHE A 17 -4.88 27.85 -17.75
CA PHE A 17 -5.81 26.73 -17.99
C PHE A 17 -5.12 25.42 -18.41
N ALA A 18 -3.86 25.45 -18.84
CA ALA A 18 -3.08 24.25 -19.15
C ALA A 18 -2.51 23.53 -17.90
N GLN A 19 -2.63 24.15 -16.71
CA GLN A 19 -2.06 23.64 -15.45
C GLN A 19 -2.97 22.65 -14.69
N ASN A 20 -3.96 22.04 -15.33
CA ASN A 20 -4.80 21.04 -14.65
C ASN A 20 -4.10 19.68 -14.57
N LEU A 21 -3.11 19.60 -13.67
CA LEU A 21 -2.59 18.35 -13.10
C LEU A 21 -3.64 17.62 -12.24
N ASP A 22 -4.78 18.25 -11.96
CA ASP A 22 -5.91 17.66 -11.24
C ASP A 22 -6.36 16.32 -11.81
N ASN A 23 -6.33 16.13 -13.14
CA ASN A 23 -6.70 14.84 -13.75
C ASN A 23 -5.71 13.72 -13.39
N ILE A 24 -4.42 14.03 -13.29
CA ILE A 24 -3.37 13.07 -12.91
C ILE A 24 -3.42 12.82 -11.39
N GLY A 25 -3.61 13.88 -10.61
CA GLY A 25 -3.80 13.78 -9.16
C GLY A 25 -5.01 12.92 -8.80
N GLN A 26 -6.15 13.13 -9.47
CA GLN A 26 -7.35 12.32 -9.29
C GLN A 26 -7.15 10.86 -9.72
N LEU A 27 -6.41 10.61 -10.80
CA LEU A 27 -6.07 9.25 -11.22
C LEU A 27 -5.19 8.54 -10.18
N ILE A 28 -4.13 9.20 -9.68
CA ILE A 28 -3.25 8.66 -8.64
C ILE A 28 -4.03 8.40 -7.35
N ALA A 29 -4.88 9.33 -6.94
CA ALA A 29 -5.73 9.16 -5.76
C ALA A 29 -6.72 8.00 -5.92
N SER A 30 -7.31 7.85 -7.11
CA SER A 30 -8.23 6.74 -7.41
C SER A 30 -7.52 5.38 -7.36
N ILE A 31 -6.34 5.28 -7.95
CA ILE A 31 -5.50 4.08 -7.87
C ILE A 31 -5.08 3.81 -6.42
N GLY A 32 -4.66 4.84 -5.69
CA GLY A 32 -4.30 4.75 -4.27
C GLY A 32 -5.44 4.20 -3.42
N GLY A 33 -6.68 4.66 -3.64
CA GLY A 33 -7.86 4.14 -2.96
C GLY A 33 -8.13 2.66 -3.25
N ILE A 34 -7.96 2.23 -4.50
CA ILE A 34 -8.09 0.81 -4.88
C ILE A 34 -7.02 -0.03 -4.16
N VAL A 35 -5.77 0.43 -4.15
CA VAL A 35 -4.67 -0.27 -3.47
C VAL A 35 -4.92 -0.35 -1.97
N GLN A 36 -5.39 0.73 -1.34
CA GLN A 36 -5.70 0.76 0.09
C GLN A 36 -6.76 -0.28 0.49
N ILE A 37 -7.75 -0.53 -0.38
CA ILE A 37 -8.77 -1.57 -0.19
C ILE A 37 -8.22 -2.97 -0.49
N ALA A 38 -7.38 -3.09 -1.52
CA ALA A 38 -6.82 -4.37 -1.95
C ALA A 38 -5.79 -4.94 -0.95
N LEU A 39 -4.99 -4.09 -0.32
CA LEU A 39 -3.94 -4.50 0.63
C LEU A 39 -4.44 -5.43 1.75
N PRO A 40 -5.46 -5.09 2.55
CA PRO A 40 -5.95 -5.97 3.61
C PRO A 40 -6.51 -7.29 3.07
N ILE A 41 -7.08 -7.29 1.87
CA ILE A 41 -7.56 -8.52 1.20
C ILE A 41 -6.39 -9.43 0.86
N VAL A 42 -5.31 -8.87 0.27
CA VAL A 42 -4.10 -9.63 -0.08
C VAL A 42 -3.42 -10.20 1.17
N VAL A 43 -3.35 -9.42 2.26
CA VAL A 43 -2.84 -9.91 3.55
C VAL A 43 -3.68 -11.08 4.06
N GLY A 44 -5.01 -10.97 4.00
CA GLY A 44 -5.92 -12.06 4.35
C GLY A 44 -5.70 -13.32 3.51
N LEU A 45 -5.54 -13.18 2.19
CA LEU A 45 -5.25 -14.30 1.30
C LEU A 45 -3.88 -14.94 1.57
N ALA A 46 -2.85 -14.15 1.86
CA ALA A 46 -1.53 -14.66 2.22
C ALA A 46 -1.56 -15.46 3.52
N LEU A 47 -2.30 -14.97 4.53
CA LEU A 47 -2.53 -15.70 5.78
C LEU A 47 -3.25 -17.03 5.54
N LEU A 48 -4.30 -17.03 4.70
CA LEU A 48 -5.01 -18.26 4.34
C LEU A 48 -4.10 -19.25 3.62
N ALA A 49 -3.27 -18.80 2.68
CA ALA A 49 -2.31 -19.65 1.98
C ALA A 49 -1.25 -20.23 2.93
N PHE A 50 -0.78 -19.44 3.90
CA PHE A 50 0.13 -19.90 4.94
C PHE A 50 -0.52 -21.00 5.81
N PHE A 51 -1.74 -20.78 6.29
CA PHE A 51 -2.48 -21.79 7.06
C PHE A 51 -2.78 -23.04 6.24
N TRP A 52 -3.11 -22.90 4.95
CA TRP A 52 -3.31 -24.02 4.06
C TRP A 52 -2.05 -24.89 3.93
N GLY A 53 -0.88 -24.25 3.77
CA GLY A 53 0.41 -24.93 3.78
C GLY A 53 0.69 -25.63 5.11
N LEU A 54 0.38 -24.98 6.24
CA LEU A 54 0.56 -25.54 7.59
C LEU A 54 -0.32 -26.78 7.81
N VAL A 55 -1.60 -26.69 7.43
CA VAL A 55 -2.56 -27.81 7.53
C VAL A 55 -2.08 -28.99 6.69
N LYS A 56 -1.69 -28.75 5.42
CA LYS A 56 -1.12 -29.79 4.55
C LYS A 56 0.14 -30.40 5.13
N PHE A 57 0.98 -29.60 5.79
CA PHE A 57 2.22 -30.07 6.42
C PHE A 57 1.94 -31.00 7.62
N ILE A 58 0.96 -30.65 8.45
CA ILE A 58 0.55 -31.48 9.59
C ILE A 58 -0.06 -32.81 9.14
N PHE A 59 -0.87 -32.80 8.07
CA PHE A 59 -1.52 -34.01 7.56
C PHE A 59 -0.61 -34.90 6.70
N ALA A 60 0.53 -34.40 6.22
CA ALA A 60 1.49 -35.16 5.42
C ALA A 60 2.31 -36.21 6.22
N GLN A 61 1.76 -36.77 7.30
CA GLN A 61 2.45 -37.78 8.10
C GLN A 61 2.71 -39.05 7.28
N GLY A 62 3.94 -39.54 7.31
CA GLY A 62 4.35 -40.76 6.60
C GLY A 62 4.74 -40.60 5.12
N ASN A 63 4.55 -39.41 4.51
CA ASN A 63 4.97 -39.15 3.13
C ASN A 63 5.95 -37.95 3.08
N GLU A 64 7.23 -38.23 2.81
CA GLU A 64 8.27 -37.19 2.75
C GLU A 64 8.07 -36.20 1.60
N GLU A 65 7.61 -36.66 0.44
CA GLU A 65 7.35 -35.79 -0.72
C GLU A 65 6.24 -34.78 -0.42
N ALA A 66 5.14 -35.25 0.18
CA ALA A 66 4.03 -34.41 0.59
C ALA A 66 4.44 -33.37 1.64
N LYS A 67 5.36 -33.72 2.55
CA LYS A 67 5.92 -32.77 3.53
C LYS A 67 6.77 -31.70 2.86
N VAL A 68 7.60 -32.05 1.88
CA VAL A 68 8.44 -31.10 1.16
C VAL A 68 7.56 -30.10 0.38
N GLU A 69 6.53 -30.59 -0.29
CA GLU A 69 5.59 -29.74 -1.02
C GLU A 69 4.83 -28.78 -0.08
N ALA A 70 4.33 -29.30 1.06
CA ALA A 70 3.62 -28.48 2.04
C ALA A 70 4.52 -27.41 2.68
N LYS A 71 5.77 -27.76 3.01
CA LYS A 71 6.77 -26.80 3.50
C LYS A 71 7.01 -25.67 2.50
N LYS A 72 7.07 -25.98 1.19
CA LYS A 72 7.24 -24.97 0.15
C LYS A 72 6.10 -23.96 0.17
N ILE A 73 4.85 -24.43 0.19
CA ILE A 73 3.66 -23.54 0.24
C ILE A 73 3.68 -22.67 1.50
N MET A 74 3.94 -23.26 2.67
CA MET A 74 4.05 -22.53 3.93
C MET A 74 5.15 -21.47 3.88
N LEU A 75 6.32 -21.80 3.33
CA LEU A 75 7.43 -20.86 3.22
C LEU A 75 7.09 -19.68 2.29
N TRP A 76 6.47 -19.94 1.14
CA TRP A 76 6.04 -18.86 0.23
C TRP A 76 4.98 -17.96 0.85
N GLY A 77 4.03 -18.52 1.59
CA GLY A 77 3.05 -17.73 2.35
C GLY A 77 3.71 -16.87 3.43
N LEU A 78 4.67 -17.43 4.16
CA LEU A 78 5.43 -16.71 5.19
C LEU A 78 6.29 -15.58 4.60
N VAL A 79 6.97 -15.84 3.49
CA VAL A 79 7.80 -14.83 2.80
C VAL A 79 6.93 -13.69 2.29
N ALA A 80 5.77 -13.98 1.69
CA ALA A 80 4.84 -12.95 1.25
C ALA A 80 4.39 -12.06 2.43
N MET A 81 4.00 -12.69 3.55
CA MET A 81 3.61 -11.96 4.76
C MET A 81 4.75 -11.13 5.33
N PHE A 82 5.96 -11.68 5.38
CA PHE A 82 7.15 -10.99 5.86
C PHE A 82 7.45 -9.73 5.02
N VAL A 83 7.43 -9.84 3.69
CA VAL A 83 7.68 -8.71 2.79
C VAL A 83 6.65 -7.61 3.00
N MET A 84 5.36 -7.96 3.12
CA MET A 84 4.30 -6.97 3.35
C MET A 84 4.51 -6.17 4.64
N VAL A 85 4.85 -6.86 5.74
CA VAL A 85 5.13 -6.20 7.04
C VAL A 85 6.44 -5.40 6.99
N ALA A 86 7.48 -5.96 6.37
CA ALA A 86 8.79 -5.33 6.25
C ALA A 86 8.73 -4.03 5.43
N VAL A 87 7.96 -3.99 4.35
CA VAL A 87 7.77 -2.77 3.55
C VAL A 87 7.14 -1.67 4.39
N TRP A 88 6.10 -1.97 5.17
CA TRP A 88 5.45 -0.97 6.01
C TRP A 88 6.39 -0.44 7.11
N GLY A 89 7.12 -1.34 7.77
CA GLY A 89 8.14 -0.97 8.75
C GLY A 89 9.27 -0.12 8.15
N LEU A 90 9.72 -0.46 6.94
CA LEU A 90 10.77 0.29 6.23
C LEU A 90 10.28 1.68 5.80
N VAL A 91 9.07 1.78 5.25
CA VAL A 91 8.46 3.06 4.86
C VAL A 91 8.32 3.97 6.07
N ARG A 92 7.90 3.43 7.22
CA ARG A 92 7.83 4.18 8.48
C ARG A 92 9.20 4.62 8.96
N PHE A 93 10.19 3.72 9.00
CA PHE A 93 11.55 4.02 9.41
C PHE A 93 12.17 5.16 8.58
N ILE A 94 12.01 5.10 7.26
CA ILE A 94 12.49 6.16 6.35
C ILE A 94 11.68 7.45 6.55
N GLY A 95 10.36 7.35 6.74
CA GLY A 95 9.50 8.49 7.02
C GLY A 95 9.94 9.26 8.27
N GLU A 96 10.17 8.55 9.38
CA GLU A 96 10.69 9.12 10.62
C GLU A 96 12.08 9.77 10.41
N ALA A 97 12.98 9.10 9.68
CA ALA A 97 14.31 9.63 9.38
C ALA A 97 14.28 10.93 8.54
N LEU A 98 13.26 11.10 7.68
CA LEU A 98 13.08 12.27 6.82
C LEU A 98 12.15 13.32 7.42
N GLY A 99 11.64 13.12 8.64
CA GLY A 99 10.69 14.04 9.29
C GLY A 99 9.30 14.05 8.64
N VAL A 100 8.93 12.98 7.94
CA VAL A 100 7.59 12.79 7.36
C VAL A 100 6.69 12.15 8.42
N ASN A 101 5.79 12.95 8.97
CA ASN A 101 4.76 12.46 9.89
C ASN A 101 3.74 11.63 9.09
N GLN A 102 3.83 10.31 9.17
CA GLN A 102 2.77 9.43 8.70
C GLN A 102 1.65 9.50 9.71
N GLU A 103 0.47 9.96 9.29
CA GLU A 103 -0.74 9.85 10.08
C GLU A 103 -1.04 8.36 10.27
N GLU A 104 -0.57 7.79 11.38
CA GLU A 104 -1.05 6.50 11.83
C GLU A 104 -2.53 6.71 12.12
N ASN A 105 -3.41 6.03 11.38
CA ASN A 105 -4.83 5.96 11.73
C ASN A 105 -4.88 5.47 13.19
N PRO A 106 -5.17 6.35 14.16
CA PRO A 106 -5.04 5.96 15.55
C PRO A 106 -6.06 4.87 15.77
N ILE A 107 -5.63 3.71 16.25
CA ILE A 107 -6.55 2.75 16.81
C ILE A 107 -7.22 3.51 17.95
N ALA A 108 -8.46 3.94 17.76
CA ALA A 108 -9.24 4.63 18.77
C ALA A 108 -9.51 3.65 19.89
N VAL A 109 -8.55 3.53 20.81
CA VAL A 109 -8.75 2.81 22.06
C VAL A 109 -9.84 3.57 22.81
N PRO A 110 -10.91 2.90 23.26
CA PRO A 110 -11.95 3.55 24.03
C PRO A 110 -11.33 4.16 25.29
N THR A 111 -11.35 5.49 25.39
CA THR A 111 -10.98 6.20 26.61
C THR A 111 -12.22 6.43 27.46
N VAL A 112 -12.04 6.45 28.78
CA VAL A 112 -13.11 6.84 29.69
C VAL A 112 -13.22 8.37 29.61
N PRO A 113 -14.38 8.94 29.25
CA PRO A 113 -14.55 10.38 29.27
C PRO A 113 -14.37 10.95 30.68
N GLY A 114 -13.43 11.88 30.86
CA GLY A 114 -13.29 12.67 32.09
C GLY A 114 -12.22 12.23 33.09
N LEU A 115 -11.24 11.41 32.69
CA LEU A 115 -10.00 11.17 33.44
C LEU A 115 -8.78 11.67 32.66
#